data_AF-A0A1A8MI23-F1
#
_entry.id   AF-A0A1A8MI23-F1
#
_cell.length_a   1.000
_cell.length_b   1.000
_cell.length_c   1.000
_cell.angle_alpha   90.00
_cell.angle_beta   90.00
_cell.angle_gamma   90.00
#
_symmetry.space_group_name_H-M   'P 1'
#
loop_
_entity.id
_entity.type
_entity.pdbx_description
1 polymer ?
#
loop_
_entity_poly.entity_id
_entity_poly.type
_entity_poly.pdbx_seq_one_letter_code
_entity_poly.pdbx_strand_id
1 'polypeptide(L)'
;MPFGNTHNQLKLKYSSEQEFPDLSNHNNHMAKVLTPVMYERLRSKQTPSGFTLDDVIQTGVDNPGHPFIMTVGCVAGDEETYEVFKELLDPVIQDRHGGYKPTDKHKTDLNSANLKGGDDLDPNYVLSSRVRTGRSICGFCLPPHCSRGERRAVEKLSVEALDSLTGDLKGKYYALKNMTEAEQQQLIDDHFLFDKPVSPLLLASGMARDWPDGRGIWHNDNKTFLVWVNEEDHLRVISMQKGGNMREVFTRFCTGLTKIESLFKERGHAFMWNEHLGYILTCPSNL
;
A
#
# COMPACT_ATOMS: atom_id res chain seq x y z
N MET A 1 -19.22 -4.30 -3.33
CA MET A 1 -18.23 -4.96 -4.21
C MET A 1 -17.88 -3.94 -5.28
N PRO A 2 -16.61 -3.64 -5.61
CA PRO A 2 -16.34 -2.89 -6.82
C PRO A 2 -16.79 -3.78 -8.00
N PHE A 3 -17.87 -3.36 -8.66
CA PHE A 3 -18.56 -4.09 -9.71
C PHE A 3 -17.87 -3.80 -11.05
N GLY A 4 -17.78 -4.80 -11.94
CA GLY A 4 -17.12 -4.63 -13.23
C GLY A 4 -17.71 -3.51 -14.11
N ASN A 5 -16.99 -3.13 -15.15
CA ASN A 5 -17.23 -1.92 -15.98
C ASN A 5 -18.66 -1.78 -16.56
N THR A 6 -19.39 -2.87 -16.77
CA THR A 6 -20.82 -2.84 -17.16
C THR A 6 -21.69 -2.04 -16.18
N HIS A 7 -21.30 -2.00 -14.90
CA HIS A 7 -22.00 -1.22 -13.88
C HIS A 7 -21.81 0.29 -14.08
N ASN A 8 -20.63 0.74 -14.53
CA ASN A 8 -20.40 2.15 -14.82
C ASN A 8 -21.27 2.65 -16.00
N GLN A 9 -21.46 1.83 -17.03
CA GLN A 9 -22.39 2.14 -18.13
C GLN A 9 -23.84 2.33 -17.65
N LEU A 10 -24.25 1.66 -16.58
CA LEU A 10 -25.57 1.85 -15.97
C LEU A 10 -25.64 3.18 -15.19
N LYS A 11 -24.60 3.51 -14.41
CA LYS A 11 -24.51 4.78 -13.66
C LYS A 11 -24.56 6.00 -14.56
N LEU A 12 -23.98 5.90 -15.77
CA LEU A 12 -24.01 6.98 -16.77
C LEU A 12 -25.41 7.21 -17.39
N LYS A 13 -26.41 6.35 -17.11
CA LYS A 13 -27.81 6.62 -17.47
C LYS A 13 -28.50 7.59 -16.50
N TYR A 14 -27.90 7.85 -15.34
CA TYR A 14 -28.38 8.78 -14.32
C TYR A 14 -27.55 10.07 -14.33
N SER A 15 -28.14 11.19 -13.90
CA SER A 15 -27.44 12.47 -13.86
C SER A 15 -26.26 12.42 -12.87
N SER A 16 -25.29 13.34 -13.03
CA SER A 16 -24.16 13.46 -12.08
C SER A 16 -24.65 13.70 -10.66
N GLU A 17 -25.69 14.52 -10.49
CA GLU A 17 -26.31 14.84 -9.20
C GLU A 17 -26.98 13.63 -8.54
N GLN A 18 -27.59 12.73 -9.32
CA GLN A 18 -28.24 11.52 -8.79
C GLN A 18 -27.24 10.48 -8.26
N GLU A 19 -26.00 10.52 -8.73
CA GLU A 19 -24.95 9.56 -8.39
C GLU A 19 -23.86 10.20 -7.51
N PHE A 20 -23.91 11.52 -7.30
CA PHE A 20 -23.00 12.21 -6.40
C PHE A 20 -23.20 11.72 -4.95
N PRO A 21 -22.14 11.35 -4.23
CA PRO A 21 -22.28 10.83 -2.87
C PRO A 21 -22.76 11.92 -1.89
N ASP A 22 -23.61 11.54 -0.93
CA ASP A 22 -23.88 12.39 0.23
C ASP A 22 -22.69 12.34 1.19
N LEU A 23 -21.98 13.47 1.26
CA LEU A 23 -20.79 13.65 2.08
C LEU A 23 -21.01 14.64 3.24
N SER A 24 -22.27 14.95 3.57
CA SER A 24 -22.65 16.00 4.53
C SER A 24 -22.08 15.84 5.94
N ASN A 25 -21.81 14.61 6.37
CA ASN A 25 -21.27 14.28 7.70
C ASN A 25 -19.89 13.64 7.63
N HIS A 26 -19.16 13.88 6.53
CA HIS A 26 -17.86 13.26 6.28
C HIS A 26 -16.71 14.19 6.64
N ASN A 27 -15.69 13.60 7.23
CA ASN A 27 -14.45 14.21 7.68
C ASN A 27 -13.27 13.31 7.28
N ASN A 28 -13.00 13.28 5.97
CA ASN A 28 -11.82 12.67 5.36
C ASN A 28 -11.30 13.58 4.23
N HIS A 29 -10.06 13.38 3.79
CA HIS A 29 -9.44 14.28 2.79
C HIS A 29 -10.21 14.29 1.46
N MET A 30 -10.66 13.13 0.97
CA MET A 30 -11.46 13.01 -0.26
C MET A 30 -12.73 13.87 -0.18
N ALA A 31 -13.48 13.79 0.92
CA ALA A 31 -14.73 14.53 1.09
C ALA A 31 -14.55 16.05 1.16
N LYS A 32 -13.38 16.53 1.58
CA LYS A 32 -13.04 17.97 1.55
C LYS A 32 -12.76 18.49 0.15
N VAL A 33 -12.34 17.62 -0.76
CA VAL A 33 -11.86 17.99 -2.11
C VAL A 33 -12.93 17.74 -3.17
N LEU A 34 -13.67 16.63 -3.08
CA LEU A 34 -14.64 16.25 -4.11
C LEU A 34 -15.79 17.27 -4.18
N THR A 35 -16.07 17.78 -5.37
CA THR A 35 -17.18 18.70 -5.64
C THR A 35 -18.12 18.12 -6.70
N PRO A 36 -19.40 18.54 -6.76
CA PRO A 36 -20.32 18.08 -7.81
C PRO A 36 -19.80 18.29 -9.23
N VAL A 37 -19.16 19.43 -9.49
CA VAL A 37 -18.61 19.76 -10.81
C VAL A 37 -17.38 18.89 -11.14
N MET A 38 -16.53 18.60 -10.15
CA MET A 38 -15.41 17.68 -10.32
C MET A 38 -15.90 16.25 -10.58
N TYR A 39 -16.89 15.79 -9.81
CA TYR A 39 -17.49 14.47 -9.99
C TYR A 39 -18.10 14.32 -11.39
N GLU A 40 -18.85 15.31 -11.87
CA GLU A 40 -19.41 15.32 -13.23
C GLU A 40 -18.32 15.15 -14.31
N ARG A 41 -17.18 15.85 -14.19
CA ARG A 41 -16.06 15.74 -15.14
C ARG A 41 -15.35 14.38 -15.09
N LEU A 42 -15.23 13.79 -13.91
CA LEU A 42 -14.38 12.62 -13.68
C LEU A 42 -15.15 11.30 -13.70
N ARG A 43 -16.46 11.28 -13.43
CA ARG A 43 -17.26 10.05 -13.26
C ARG A 43 -17.32 9.14 -14.49
N SER A 44 -17.14 9.70 -15.68
CA SER A 44 -17.10 8.92 -16.93
C SER A 44 -15.71 8.40 -17.29
N LYS A 45 -14.67 8.75 -16.51
CA LYS A 45 -13.30 8.29 -16.74
C LYS A 45 -13.08 6.93 -16.10
N GLN A 46 -12.15 6.19 -16.69
CA GLN A 46 -11.61 4.95 -16.16
C GLN A 46 -10.14 4.83 -16.56
N THR A 47 -9.38 4.10 -15.76
CA THR A 47 -8.00 3.71 -16.09
C THR A 47 -7.99 2.61 -17.16
N PRO A 48 -6.82 2.24 -17.73
CA PRO A 48 -6.72 1.12 -18.67
C PRO A 48 -7.24 -0.21 -18.12
N SER A 49 -7.15 -0.43 -16.80
CA SER A 49 -7.68 -1.60 -16.11
C SER A 49 -9.19 -1.53 -15.82
N GLY A 50 -9.82 -0.40 -16.11
CA GLY A 50 -11.24 -0.14 -15.84
C GLY A 50 -11.54 0.36 -14.43
N PHE A 51 -10.55 0.80 -13.65
CA PHE A 51 -10.77 1.42 -12.35
C PHE A 51 -11.39 2.81 -12.51
N THR A 52 -12.47 3.11 -11.78
CA THR A 52 -13.29 4.32 -11.97
C THR A 52 -13.16 5.30 -10.79
N LEU A 53 -13.70 6.52 -10.95
CA LEU A 53 -13.76 7.49 -9.85
C LEU A 53 -14.51 6.93 -8.63
N ASP A 54 -15.60 6.20 -8.85
CA ASP A 54 -16.38 5.63 -7.75
C ASP A 54 -15.57 4.57 -6.98
N ASP A 55 -14.75 3.79 -7.67
CA ASP A 55 -13.84 2.84 -7.02
C ASP A 55 -12.76 3.57 -6.21
N VAL A 56 -12.26 4.71 -6.71
CA VAL A 56 -11.30 5.58 -6.00
C VAL A 56 -11.89 6.07 -4.68
N ILE A 57 -13.15 6.54 -4.67
CA ILE A 57 -13.74 7.24 -3.52
C ILE A 57 -14.56 6.36 -2.57
N GLN A 58 -14.90 5.12 -2.97
CA GLN A 58 -15.84 4.27 -2.22
C GLN A 58 -15.49 4.14 -0.74
N THR A 59 -14.21 3.97 -0.42
CA THR A 59 -13.77 3.83 0.97
C THR A 59 -14.05 5.08 1.80
N GLY A 60 -13.93 6.28 1.22
CA GLY A 60 -14.27 7.53 1.91
C GLY A 60 -15.76 7.78 1.99
N VAL A 61 -16.55 7.31 1.02
CA VAL A 61 -18.02 7.36 1.07
C VAL A 61 -18.54 6.48 2.21
N ASP A 62 -18.05 5.25 2.30
CA ASP A 62 -18.49 4.27 3.32
C ASP A 62 -17.96 4.60 4.72
N ASN A 63 -16.83 5.30 4.81
CA ASN A 63 -16.18 5.66 6.06
C ASN A 63 -16.16 7.18 6.24
N PRO A 64 -17.19 7.77 6.90
CA PRO A 64 -17.29 9.21 7.06
C PRO A 64 -16.13 9.79 7.87
N GLY A 65 -15.44 9.01 8.67
CA GLY A 65 -14.20 9.42 9.33
C GLY A 65 -13.69 8.29 10.20
N HIS A 66 -12.60 8.55 10.91
CA HIS A 66 -12.09 7.63 11.92
C HIS A 66 -11.99 8.36 13.26
N PRO A 67 -12.35 7.73 14.40
CA PRO A 67 -12.41 8.42 15.70
C PRO A 67 -11.08 9.05 16.15
N PHE A 68 -9.95 8.54 15.65
CA PHE A 68 -8.62 8.90 16.14
C PHE A 68 -7.73 9.62 15.12
N ILE A 69 -8.03 9.55 13.82
CA ILE A 69 -7.17 10.09 12.76
C ILE A 69 -8.00 10.63 11.60
N MET A 70 -7.50 11.67 10.92
CA MET A 70 -8.02 12.09 9.62
C MET A 70 -7.66 11.03 8.57
N THR A 71 -8.66 10.40 7.98
CA THR A 71 -8.45 9.40 6.91
C THR A 71 -8.36 10.08 5.55
N VAL A 72 -7.69 9.41 4.60
CA VAL A 72 -7.58 9.91 3.22
C VAL A 72 -8.92 9.83 2.50
N GLY A 73 -9.64 8.70 2.60
CA GLY A 73 -10.96 8.53 2.00
C GLY A 73 -10.93 8.20 0.50
N CYS A 74 -9.76 7.94 -0.08
CA CYS A 74 -9.64 7.42 -1.43
C CYS A 74 -8.41 6.50 -1.57
N VAL A 75 -8.42 5.67 -2.62
CA VAL A 75 -7.37 4.71 -2.95
C VAL A 75 -7.08 4.67 -4.44
N ALA A 76 -5.89 4.20 -4.80
CA ALA A 76 -5.53 3.86 -6.17
C ALA A 76 -5.78 2.37 -6.48
N GLY A 77 -6.29 2.08 -7.67
CA GLY A 77 -6.49 0.71 -8.16
C GLY A 77 -5.39 0.22 -9.09
N ASP A 78 -4.60 1.14 -9.64
CA ASP A 78 -3.45 0.92 -10.51
C ASP A 78 -2.55 2.18 -10.52
N GLU A 79 -1.44 2.14 -11.26
CA GLU A 79 -0.50 3.26 -11.36
C GLU A 79 -1.13 4.47 -12.06
N GLU A 80 -1.93 4.23 -13.10
CA GLU A 80 -2.60 5.26 -13.90
C GLU A 80 -3.69 6.02 -13.14
N THR A 81 -4.21 5.46 -12.05
CA THR A 81 -5.19 6.11 -11.17
C THR A 81 -4.73 7.52 -10.75
N TYR A 82 -3.44 7.67 -10.40
CA TYR A 82 -2.88 8.96 -9.97
C TYR A 82 -2.85 10.01 -11.08
N GLU A 83 -2.79 9.63 -12.36
CA GLU A 83 -2.83 10.58 -13.48
C GLU A 83 -4.27 10.80 -13.98
N VAL A 84 -5.05 9.73 -14.14
CA VAL A 84 -6.44 9.81 -14.65
C VAL A 84 -7.33 10.63 -13.73
N PHE A 85 -7.12 10.52 -12.41
CA PHE A 85 -7.89 11.20 -11.38
C PHE A 85 -7.08 12.24 -10.59
N LYS A 86 -6.00 12.77 -11.19
CA LYS A 86 -5.14 13.81 -10.60
C LYS A 86 -5.90 15.03 -10.08
N GLU A 87 -6.99 15.41 -10.75
CA GLU A 87 -7.81 16.56 -10.35
C GLU A 87 -8.40 16.40 -8.93
N LEU A 88 -8.66 15.16 -8.50
CA LEU A 88 -9.03 14.80 -7.13
C LEU A 88 -7.81 14.48 -6.27
N LEU A 89 -6.86 13.69 -6.80
CA LEU A 89 -5.77 13.12 -6.00
C LEU A 89 -4.68 14.16 -5.66
N ASP A 90 -4.39 15.11 -6.54
CA ASP A 90 -3.39 16.15 -6.30
C ASP A 90 -3.75 17.02 -5.10
N PRO A 91 -4.98 17.60 -4.97
CA PRO A 91 -5.35 18.35 -3.78
C PRO A 91 -5.41 17.49 -2.50
N VAL A 92 -5.80 16.21 -2.62
CA VAL A 92 -5.80 15.27 -1.49
C VAL A 92 -4.37 15.01 -1.00
N ILE A 93 -3.42 14.77 -1.90
CA ILE A 93 -2.00 14.58 -1.60
C ILE A 93 -1.44 15.86 -0.97
N GLN A 94 -1.75 17.03 -1.55
CA GLN A 94 -1.29 18.31 -1.04
C GLN A 94 -1.78 18.55 0.39
N ASP A 95 -3.05 18.30 0.71
CA ASP A 95 -3.60 18.46 2.06
C ASP A 95 -3.00 17.42 3.04
N ARG A 96 -2.89 16.16 2.60
CA ARG A 96 -2.40 15.07 3.46
C ARG A 96 -0.90 15.19 3.77
N HIS A 97 -0.09 15.67 2.83
CA HIS A 97 1.37 15.76 2.93
C HIS A 97 1.88 17.19 3.17
N GLY A 98 1.09 18.00 3.87
CA GLY A 98 1.57 19.28 4.41
C GLY A 98 1.93 20.33 3.36
N GLY A 99 1.21 20.35 2.23
CA GLY A 99 1.37 21.33 1.17
C GLY A 99 2.21 20.87 -0.02
N TYR A 100 2.44 19.57 -0.18
CA TYR A 100 3.16 18.99 -1.33
C TYR A 100 2.42 19.26 -2.65
N LYS A 101 2.97 20.15 -3.49
CA LYS A 101 2.29 20.67 -4.69
C LYS A 101 2.48 19.73 -5.88
N PRO A 102 1.60 19.77 -6.89
CA PRO A 102 1.76 19.03 -8.15
C PRO A 102 3.08 19.29 -8.89
N THR A 103 3.77 20.39 -8.58
CA THR A 103 5.06 20.79 -9.16
C THR A 103 6.27 20.31 -8.35
N ASP A 104 6.06 19.83 -7.13
CA ASP A 104 7.14 19.39 -6.26
C ASP A 104 7.67 18.02 -6.73
N LYS A 105 8.89 17.67 -6.32
CA LYS A 105 9.55 16.42 -6.72
C LYS A 105 9.98 15.62 -5.51
N HIS A 106 9.74 14.32 -5.58
CA HIS A 106 10.08 13.41 -4.50
C HIS A 106 11.58 13.08 -4.57
N LYS A 107 12.25 13.13 -3.41
CA LYS A 107 13.65 12.73 -3.31
C LYS A 107 13.78 11.46 -2.46
N THR A 108 14.18 10.37 -3.09
CA THR A 108 14.51 9.12 -2.41
C THR A 108 15.98 9.11 -1.99
N ASP A 109 16.27 8.79 -0.73
CA ASP A 109 17.62 8.53 -0.24
C ASP A 109 17.62 7.25 0.62
N LEU A 110 18.10 6.15 0.03
CA LEU A 110 18.26 4.87 0.72
C LEU A 110 19.73 4.58 1.07
N ASN A 111 20.58 5.62 1.16
CA ASN A 111 21.93 5.47 1.68
C ASN A 111 21.94 5.62 3.20
N SER A 112 22.00 4.49 3.92
CA SER A 112 21.99 4.50 5.40
C SER A 112 23.18 5.22 6.04
N ALA A 113 24.28 5.44 5.30
CA ALA A 113 25.42 6.22 5.79
C ALA A 113 25.08 7.69 6.02
N ASN A 114 24.04 8.22 5.37
CA ASN A 114 23.59 9.60 5.55
C ASN A 114 22.84 9.83 6.88
N LEU A 115 22.42 8.77 7.56
CA LEU A 115 21.82 8.86 8.89
C LEU A 115 22.88 9.27 9.92
N LYS A 116 22.58 10.25 10.79
CA LYS A 116 23.46 10.73 11.86
C LYS A 116 22.91 10.31 13.24
N GLY A 117 23.74 9.72 14.09
CA GLY A 117 23.32 9.10 15.36
C GLY A 117 22.34 7.93 15.16
N GLY A 118 21.50 7.67 16.17
CA GLY A 118 20.43 6.68 16.13
C GLY A 118 20.87 5.24 16.41
N ASP A 119 22.13 5.04 16.78
CA ASP A 119 22.71 3.77 17.20
C ASP A 119 22.62 3.52 18.72
N ASP A 120 22.20 4.53 19.48
CA ASP A 120 22.29 4.58 20.95
C ASP A 120 21.02 5.12 21.63
N LEU A 121 19.84 5.00 20.99
CA LEU A 121 18.60 5.42 21.65
C LEU A 121 18.40 4.61 22.95
N ASP A 122 18.07 5.30 24.04
CA ASP A 122 18.07 4.71 25.38
C ASP A 122 17.14 3.48 25.46
N PRO A 123 17.67 2.26 25.68
CA PRO A 123 16.88 1.04 25.69
C PRO A 123 15.96 0.92 26.91
N ASN A 124 16.12 1.76 27.94
CA ASN A 124 15.17 1.84 29.06
C ASN A 124 13.82 2.42 28.62
N TYR A 125 13.81 3.20 27.53
CA TYR A 125 12.61 3.81 26.96
C TYR A 125 12.23 3.16 25.62
N VAL A 126 13.20 2.86 24.77
CA VAL A 126 12.97 2.30 23.44
C VAL A 126 12.99 0.78 23.48
N LEU A 127 11.80 0.18 23.60
CA LEU A 127 11.63 -1.28 23.65
C LEU A 127 12.01 -1.98 22.34
N SER A 128 11.73 -1.34 21.21
CA SER A 128 12.04 -1.84 19.88
C SER A 128 12.12 -0.71 18.85
N SER A 129 12.86 -0.97 17.78
CA SER A 129 13.04 -0.09 16.64
C SER A 129 12.53 -0.78 15.38
N ARG A 130 11.79 -0.07 14.52
CA ARG A 130 11.19 -0.62 13.29
C ARG A 130 11.16 0.43 12.19
N VAL A 131 11.52 0.01 10.97
CA VAL A 131 11.34 0.78 9.73
C VAL A 131 10.50 -0.06 8.77
N ARG A 132 9.49 0.54 8.13
CA ARG A 132 8.63 -0.14 7.16
C ARG A 132 8.35 0.72 5.94
N THR A 133 8.11 0.10 4.79
CA THR A 133 7.61 0.74 3.56
C THR A 133 6.74 -0.21 2.76
N GLY A 134 5.94 0.32 1.84
CA GLY A 134 5.32 -0.46 0.77
C GLY A 134 6.15 -0.45 -0.53
N ARG A 135 5.95 -1.43 -1.41
CA ARG A 135 6.32 -1.38 -2.84
C ARG A 135 5.21 -2.01 -3.68
N SER A 136 4.94 -1.40 -4.83
CA SER A 136 4.05 -1.92 -5.86
C SER A 136 4.86 -2.30 -7.11
N ILE A 137 4.42 -3.33 -7.82
CA ILE A 137 5.13 -3.90 -8.98
C ILE A 137 4.45 -3.39 -10.25
N CYS A 138 5.19 -2.74 -11.15
CA CYS A 138 4.65 -2.20 -12.40
C CYS A 138 3.94 -3.29 -13.23
N GLY A 139 2.83 -2.91 -13.88
CA GLY A 139 2.07 -3.79 -14.76
C GLY A 139 1.05 -4.70 -14.05
N PHE A 140 0.88 -4.57 -12.74
CA PHE A 140 -0.19 -5.24 -11.98
C PHE A 140 -1.08 -4.20 -11.31
N CYS A 141 -2.39 -4.42 -11.31
CA CYS A 141 -3.30 -3.58 -10.53
C CYS A 141 -3.01 -3.70 -9.03
N LEU A 142 -3.27 -2.62 -8.27
CA LEU A 142 -3.12 -2.54 -6.83
C LEU A 142 -4.20 -3.36 -6.10
N PRO A 143 -4.03 -3.69 -4.81
CA PRO A 143 -4.95 -4.55 -4.05
C PRO A 143 -6.45 -4.24 -4.11
N PRO A 144 -6.92 -2.97 -4.17
CA PRO A 144 -8.34 -2.67 -4.36
C PRO A 144 -8.94 -3.32 -5.63
N HIS A 145 -8.14 -3.43 -6.69
CA HIS A 145 -8.61 -3.82 -8.02
C HIS A 145 -8.03 -5.14 -8.55
N CYS A 146 -6.87 -5.58 -8.07
CA CYS A 146 -6.20 -6.79 -8.56
C CYS A 146 -7.14 -8.01 -8.61
N SER A 147 -7.05 -8.74 -9.71
CA SER A 147 -7.69 -10.04 -9.86
C SER A 147 -6.98 -11.12 -9.05
N ARG A 148 -7.62 -12.28 -8.84
CA ARG A 148 -6.94 -13.46 -8.28
C ARG A 148 -5.69 -13.86 -9.08
N GLY A 149 -5.75 -13.71 -10.41
CA GLY A 149 -4.64 -14.03 -11.30
C GLY A 149 -3.44 -13.13 -11.09
N GLU A 150 -3.65 -11.81 -11.12
CA GLU A 150 -2.59 -10.83 -10.85
C GLU A 150 -2.01 -10.99 -9.45
N ARG A 151 -2.85 -11.17 -8.44
CA ARG A 151 -2.40 -11.37 -7.05
C ARG A 151 -1.49 -12.58 -6.90
N ARG A 152 -1.83 -13.70 -7.53
CA ARG A 152 -1.00 -14.92 -7.54
C ARG A 152 0.30 -14.73 -8.33
N ALA A 153 0.27 -13.93 -9.40
CA ALA A 153 1.49 -13.60 -10.15
C ALA A 153 2.44 -12.74 -9.30
N VAL A 154 1.91 -11.72 -8.62
CA VAL A 154 2.65 -10.92 -7.64
C VAL A 154 3.23 -11.79 -6.53
N GLU A 155 2.43 -12.71 -5.96
CA GLU A 155 2.91 -13.65 -4.93
C GLU A 155 4.09 -14.48 -5.45
N LYS A 156 3.94 -15.12 -6.60
CA LYS A 156 4.98 -15.97 -7.19
C LYS A 156 6.28 -15.20 -7.43
N LEU A 157 6.22 -14.04 -8.08
CA LEU A 157 7.40 -13.20 -8.36
C LEU A 157 8.09 -12.75 -7.07
N SER A 158 7.29 -12.40 -6.06
CA SER A 158 7.81 -11.98 -4.75
C SER A 158 8.53 -13.10 -4.04
N VAL A 159 7.95 -14.30 -4.00
CA VAL A 159 8.58 -15.47 -3.37
C VAL A 159 9.89 -15.82 -4.09
N GLU A 160 9.91 -15.85 -5.43
CA GLU A 160 11.13 -16.15 -6.20
C GLU A 160 12.27 -15.14 -5.94
N ALA A 161 11.95 -13.86 -5.76
CA ALA A 161 12.92 -12.84 -5.39
C ALA A 161 13.40 -13.01 -3.94
N LEU A 162 12.48 -13.20 -2.99
CA LEU A 162 12.80 -13.31 -1.57
C LEU A 162 13.57 -14.58 -1.23
N ASP A 163 13.29 -15.70 -1.89
CA ASP A 163 14.03 -16.96 -1.74
C ASP A 163 15.47 -16.87 -2.28
N SER A 164 15.77 -15.87 -3.11
CA SER A 164 17.13 -15.60 -3.60
C SER A 164 17.98 -14.80 -2.60
N LEU A 165 17.39 -14.33 -1.49
CA LEU A 165 18.13 -13.60 -0.46
C LEU A 165 19.04 -14.56 0.33
N THR A 166 20.27 -14.11 0.58
CA THR A 166 21.33 -14.90 1.23
C THR A 166 21.97 -14.14 2.39
N GLY A 167 22.82 -14.83 3.16
CA GLY A 167 23.47 -14.27 4.34
C GLY A 167 22.48 -13.95 5.45
N ASP A 168 22.61 -12.79 6.09
CA ASP A 168 21.71 -12.32 7.17
C ASP A 168 20.25 -12.12 6.70
N LEU A 169 20.03 -12.04 5.39
CA LEU A 169 18.69 -11.93 4.80
C LEU A 169 18.13 -13.27 4.31
N LYS A 170 18.82 -14.40 4.53
CA LYS A 170 18.25 -15.71 4.21
C LYS A 170 17.00 -15.94 5.04
N GLY A 171 15.94 -16.43 4.41
CA GLY A 171 14.64 -16.59 5.06
C GLY A 171 13.74 -17.60 4.38
N LYS A 172 12.47 -17.59 4.80
CA LYS A 172 11.44 -18.51 4.33
C LYS A 172 10.10 -17.78 4.16
N TYR A 173 9.36 -18.16 3.13
CA TYR A 173 7.98 -17.75 2.90
C TYR A 173 6.97 -18.70 3.55
N TYR A 174 5.92 -18.13 4.12
CA TYR A 174 4.79 -18.80 4.76
C TYR A 174 3.50 -18.27 4.13
N ALA A 175 2.91 -19.05 3.23
CA ALA A 175 1.63 -18.73 2.63
C ALA A 175 0.51 -18.86 3.68
N LEU A 176 -0.35 -17.85 3.81
CA LEU A 176 -1.42 -17.86 4.82
C LEU A 176 -2.38 -19.04 4.66
N LYS A 177 -2.67 -19.44 3.42
CA LYS A 177 -3.57 -20.57 3.11
C LYS A 177 -3.09 -21.93 3.63
N ASN A 178 -1.79 -22.08 3.90
CA ASN A 178 -1.16 -23.35 4.30
C ASN A 178 -0.54 -23.26 5.70
N MET A 179 -0.77 -22.16 6.42
CA MET A 179 -0.18 -21.92 7.72
C MET A 179 -0.82 -22.83 8.77
N THR A 180 0.00 -23.55 9.53
CA THR A 180 -0.50 -24.34 10.67
C THR A 180 -0.88 -23.42 11.83
N GLU A 181 -1.76 -23.87 12.74
CA GLU A 181 -2.11 -23.10 13.95
C GLU A 181 -0.88 -22.75 14.79
N ALA A 182 0.10 -23.66 14.87
CA ALA A 182 1.35 -23.42 15.60
C ALA A 182 2.22 -22.34 14.95
N GLU A 183 2.38 -22.38 13.61
CA GLU A 183 3.10 -21.32 12.88
C GLU A 183 2.38 -19.97 12.99
N GLN A 184 1.04 -19.98 12.91
CA GLN A 184 0.23 -18.79 13.05
C GLN A 184 0.40 -18.17 14.45
N GLN A 185 0.27 -18.97 15.50
CA GLN A 185 0.44 -18.50 16.88
C GLN A 185 1.85 -17.96 17.11
N GLN A 186 2.88 -18.65 16.60
CA GLN A 186 4.26 -18.18 16.70
C GLN A 186 4.46 -16.80 16.04
N LEU A 187 3.89 -16.59 14.85
CA LEU A 187 3.98 -15.30 14.16
C LEU A 187 3.16 -14.19 14.84
N ILE A 188 2.08 -14.53 15.55
CA ILE A 188 1.33 -13.60 16.41
C ILE A 188 2.20 -13.20 17.61
N ASP A 189 2.80 -14.17 18.30
CA ASP A 189 3.64 -13.96 19.47
C ASP A 189 4.89 -13.13 19.15
N ASP A 190 5.44 -13.29 17.94
CA ASP A 190 6.56 -12.49 17.43
C ASP A 190 6.14 -11.07 16.98
N HIS A 191 4.85 -10.75 16.95
CA HIS A 191 4.26 -9.53 16.38
C HIS A 191 4.57 -9.34 14.88
N PHE A 192 4.54 -10.44 14.13
CA PHE A 192 4.89 -10.52 12.71
C PHE A 192 3.70 -10.74 11.79
N LEU A 193 2.70 -11.50 12.24
CA LEU A 193 1.54 -11.81 11.41
C LEU A 193 0.69 -10.56 11.17
N PHE A 194 0.21 -10.41 9.95
CA PHE A 194 -0.92 -9.52 9.66
C PHE A 194 -2.20 -10.37 9.62
N ASP A 195 -3.21 -9.90 10.34
CA ASP A 195 -4.49 -10.58 10.41
C ASP A 195 -5.34 -10.32 9.16
N LYS A 196 -6.41 -11.09 9.02
CA LYS A 196 -7.45 -10.80 8.02
C LYS A 196 -7.86 -9.33 8.14
N PRO A 197 -7.89 -8.55 7.03
CA PRO A 197 -8.29 -7.16 7.08
C PRO A 197 -9.65 -6.99 7.77
N VAL A 198 -9.64 -6.41 8.97
CA VAL A 198 -10.85 -6.01 9.72
C VAL A 198 -11.07 -4.51 9.66
N SER A 199 -10.06 -3.75 9.21
CA SER A 199 -10.17 -2.31 9.06
C SER A 199 -11.26 -1.98 8.03
N PRO A 200 -12.21 -1.11 8.38
CA PRO A 200 -13.32 -0.79 7.49
C PRO A 200 -12.83 -0.04 6.24
N LEU A 201 -11.67 0.64 6.29
CA LEU A 201 -11.02 1.27 5.14
C LEU A 201 -10.57 0.23 4.10
N LEU A 202 -10.02 -0.89 4.58
CA LEU A 202 -9.54 -1.99 3.75
C LEU A 202 -10.73 -2.79 3.17
N LEU A 203 -11.77 -3.01 3.97
CA LEU A 203 -12.97 -3.72 3.52
C LEU A 203 -13.74 -2.92 2.46
N ALA A 204 -13.95 -1.63 2.68
CA ALA A 204 -14.71 -0.76 1.77
C ALA A 204 -14.00 -0.50 0.43
N SER A 205 -12.66 -0.55 0.41
CA SER A 205 -11.87 -0.46 -0.83
C SER A 205 -11.79 -1.79 -1.61
N GLY A 206 -12.36 -2.88 -1.08
CA GLY A 206 -12.38 -4.17 -1.77
C GLY A 206 -11.06 -4.94 -1.75
N MET A 207 -10.04 -4.52 -1.00
CA MET A 207 -8.76 -5.23 -0.96
C MET A 207 -8.82 -6.58 -0.24
N ALA A 208 -9.84 -6.83 0.59
CA ALA A 208 -10.01 -8.09 1.33
C ALA A 208 -10.58 -9.24 0.48
N ARG A 209 -10.84 -9.02 -0.81
CA ARG A 209 -11.34 -10.04 -1.72
C ARG A 209 -10.44 -11.29 -1.74
N ASP A 210 -11.10 -12.44 -1.82
CA ASP A 210 -10.50 -13.77 -1.96
C ASP A 210 -9.57 -14.20 -0.81
N TRP A 211 -9.58 -13.53 0.34
CA TRP A 211 -8.74 -13.92 1.48
C TRP A 211 -8.88 -15.40 1.86
N PRO A 212 -7.79 -16.16 2.09
CA PRO A 212 -6.38 -15.74 2.14
C PRO A 212 -5.58 -15.96 0.83
N ASP A 213 -6.25 -16.09 -0.32
CA ASP A 213 -5.60 -16.40 -1.61
C ASP A 213 -4.56 -15.34 -2.01
N GLY A 214 -3.35 -15.80 -2.34
CA GLY A 214 -2.23 -14.97 -2.78
C GLY A 214 -1.51 -14.21 -1.65
N ARG A 215 -1.81 -14.47 -0.38
CA ARG A 215 -1.24 -13.75 0.77
C ARG A 215 -0.28 -14.62 1.56
N GLY A 216 0.74 -13.97 2.13
CA GLY A 216 1.70 -14.63 3.00
C GLY A 216 2.71 -13.67 3.57
N ILE A 217 3.57 -14.24 4.40
CA ILE A 217 4.66 -13.55 5.06
C ILE A 217 5.96 -14.27 4.77
N TRP A 218 6.97 -13.50 4.39
CA TRP A 218 8.35 -13.94 4.37
C TRP A 218 9.08 -13.29 5.54
N HIS A 219 9.99 -14.00 6.18
CA HIS A 219 10.94 -13.40 7.12
C HIS A 219 12.29 -14.11 7.08
N ASN A 220 13.35 -13.39 7.43
CA ASN A 220 14.67 -13.98 7.59
C ASN A 220 14.73 -14.89 8.83
N ASP A 221 15.74 -15.77 8.87
CA ASP A 221 15.96 -16.72 9.97
C ASP A 221 16.13 -16.00 11.31
N ASN A 222 16.76 -14.82 11.29
CA ASN A 222 17.00 -13.99 12.47
C ASN A 222 15.79 -13.17 12.93
N LYS A 223 14.66 -13.23 12.21
CA LYS A 223 13.42 -12.52 12.60
C LYS A 223 13.60 -10.98 12.72
N THR A 224 14.48 -10.41 11.91
CA THR A 224 14.83 -8.97 11.91
C THR A 224 14.50 -8.26 10.60
N PHE A 225 14.11 -9.01 9.56
CA PHE A 225 13.68 -8.51 8.26
C PHE A 225 12.51 -9.34 7.73
N LEU A 226 11.40 -8.68 7.39
CA LEU A 226 10.13 -9.30 7.04
C LEU A 226 9.53 -8.64 5.81
N VAL A 227 8.77 -9.42 5.04
CA VAL A 227 8.01 -8.93 3.91
C VAL A 227 6.61 -9.54 3.94
N TRP A 228 5.58 -8.70 4.05
CA TRP A 228 4.21 -9.12 3.82
C TRP A 228 3.88 -9.00 2.33
N VAL A 229 3.18 -10.00 1.81
CA VAL A 229 2.83 -10.11 0.39
C VAL A 229 1.32 -10.01 0.24
N ASN A 230 0.86 -9.08 -0.61
CA ASN A 230 -0.53 -8.84 -1.01
C ASN A 230 -1.50 -8.48 0.13
N GLU A 231 -1.07 -7.66 1.09
CA GLU A 231 -1.95 -7.08 2.12
C GLU A 231 -2.61 -5.79 1.60
N GLU A 232 -2.23 -4.61 2.08
CA GLU A 232 -2.70 -3.32 1.57
C GLU A 232 -1.95 -2.87 0.30
N ASP A 233 -0.72 -3.32 0.14
CA ASP A 233 0.15 -3.12 -1.03
C ASP A 233 0.68 -4.48 -1.51
N HIS A 234 1.34 -4.54 -2.67
CA HIS A 234 1.93 -5.80 -3.16
C HIS A 234 2.97 -6.33 -2.18
N LEU A 235 3.85 -5.46 -1.70
CA LEU A 235 4.89 -5.77 -0.72
C LEU A 235 4.86 -4.76 0.42
N ARG A 236 4.96 -5.23 1.66
CA ARG A 236 5.27 -4.41 2.83
C ARG A 236 6.57 -4.91 3.45
N VAL A 237 7.65 -4.16 3.24
CA VAL A 237 9.01 -4.51 3.66
C VAL A 237 9.29 -3.87 5.01
N ILE A 238 9.74 -4.68 5.98
CA ILE A 238 9.90 -4.29 7.38
C ILE A 238 11.28 -4.74 7.86
N SER A 239 12.03 -3.85 8.49
CA SER A 239 13.20 -4.19 9.31
C SER A 239 12.89 -3.82 10.74
N MET A 240 13.26 -4.68 11.70
CA MET A 240 13.03 -4.41 13.11
C MET A 240 14.02 -5.16 14.00
N GLN A 241 14.18 -4.67 15.24
CA GLN A 241 14.85 -5.37 16.33
C GLN A 241 14.41 -4.81 17.69
N LYS A 242 14.73 -5.51 18.78
CA LYS A 242 14.57 -4.98 20.13
C LYS A 242 15.63 -3.91 20.43
N GLY A 243 15.32 -2.99 21.34
CA GLY A 243 16.21 -1.89 21.72
C GLY A 243 16.24 -0.72 20.73
N GLY A 244 17.19 0.18 20.95
CA GLY A 244 17.22 1.51 20.35
C GLY A 244 18.19 1.72 19.18
N ASN A 245 18.80 0.68 18.62
CA ASN A 245 19.72 0.83 17.49
C ASN A 245 18.97 0.98 16.16
N MET A 246 18.38 2.14 15.95
CA MET A 246 17.67 2.51 14.72
C MET A 246 18.60 2.52 13.50
N ARG A 247 19.87 2.89 13.66
CA ARG A 247 20.87 2.88 12.56
C ARG A 247 21.04 1.48 11.98
N GLU A 248 21.13 0.47 12.81
CA GLU A 248 21.25 -0.93 12.37
C GLU A 248 19.97 -1.39 11.66
N VAL A 249 18.80 -1.10 12.23
CA VAL A 249 17.50 -1.37 11.61
C VAL A 249 17.41 -0.75 10.22
N PHE A 250 17.76 0.54 10.10
CA PHE A 250 17.72 1.27 8.84
C PHE A 250 18.76 0.76 7.83
N THR A 251 19.96 0.39 8.28
CA THR A 251 20.98 -0.19 7.40
C THR A 251 20.55 -1.52 6.81
N ARG A 252 19.96 -2.41 7.63
CA ARG A 252 19.38 -3.66 7.16
C ARG A 252 18.20 -3.42 6.22
N PHE A 253 17.35 -2.43 6.53
CA PHE A 253 16.22 -2.03 5.69
C PHE A 253 16.70 -1.58 4.30
N CYS A 254 17.62 -0.62 4.21
CA CYS A 254 18.17 -0.12 2.95
C CYS A 254 18.81 -1.25 2.14
N THR A 255 19.68 -2.05 2.78
CA THR A 255 20.37 -3.16 2.11
C THR A 255 19.39 -4.19 1.56
N GLY A 256 18.40 -4.60 2.36
CA GLY A 256 17.40 -5.57 1.95
C GLY A 256 16.52 -5.04 0.83
N LEU A 257 16.06 -3.79 0.93
CA LEU A 257 15.20 -3.17 -0.08
C LEU A 257 15.92 -2.99 -1.42
N THR A 258 17.18 -2.54 -1.41
CA THR A 258 18.00 -2.44 -2.63
C THR A 258 18.23 -3.81 -3.27
N LYS A 259 18.51 -4.86 -2.48
CA LYS A 259 18.66 -6.23 -3.00
C LYS A 259 17.37 -6.74 -3.63
N ILE A 260 16.24 -6.56 -2.95
CA ILE A 260 14.92 -6.94 -3.48
C ILE A 260 14.67 -6.21 -4.80
N GLU A 261 14.87 -4.89 -4.85
CA GLU A 261 14.65 -4.10 -6.07
C GLU A 261 15.53 -4.57 -7.23
N SER A 262 16.82 -4.87 -6.99
CA SER A 262 17.71 -5.44 -8.01
C SER A 262 17.21 -6.80 -8.52
N LEU A 263 16.77 -7.70 -7.63
CA LEU A 263 16.26 -9.02 -7.99
C LEU A 263 14.98 -8.96 -8.82
N PHE A 264 14.09 -7.99 -8.54
CA PHE A 264 12.92 -7.72 -9.36
C PHE A 264 13.33 -7.19 -10.74
N LYS A 265 14.26 -6.23 -10.80
CA LYS A 265 14.75 -5.67 -12.08
C LYS A 265 15.43 -6.72 -12.96
N GLU A 266 16.25 -7.59 -12.39
CA GLU A 266 16.88 -8.72 -13.10
C GLU A 266 15.86 -9.67 -13.73
N ARG A 267 14.66 -9.76 -13.15
CA ARG A 267 13.53 -10.56 -13.66
C ARG A 267 12.60 -9.77 -14.59
N GLY A 268 12.98 -8.55 -14.98
CA GLY A 268 12.20 -7.70 -15.89
C GLY A 268 11.01 -7.00 -15.23
N HIS A 269 10.99 -6.89 -13.91
CA HIS A 269 9.91 -6.23 -13.16
C HIS A 269 10.45 -5.03 -12.38
N ALA A 270 9.92 -3.85 -12.64
CA ALA A 270 10.24 -2.64 -11.88
C ALA A 270 9.19 -2.39 -10.78
N PHE A 271 9.57 -1.59 -9.78
CA PHE A 271 8.59 -1.01 -8.86
C PHE A 271 7.96 0.24 -9.47
N MET A 272 6.67 0.45 -9.19
CA MET A 272 5.94 1.65 -9.59
C MET A 272 6.58 2.87 -8.94
N TRP A 273 7.05 3.80 -9.76
CA TRP A 273 7.77 4.98 -9.30
C TRP A 273 7.74 6.09 -10.36
N ASN A 274 7.57 7.34 -9.93
CA ASN A 274 7.82 8.50 -10.77
C ASN A 274 8.49 9.65 -10.00
N GLU A 275 9.02 10.64 -10.73
CA GLU A 275 9.79 11.75 -10.14
C GLU A 275 8.93 12.65 -9.21
N HIS A 276 7.63 12.73 -9.46
CA HIS A 276 6.73 13.58 -8.68
C HIS A 276 6.28 12.90 -7.38
N LEU A 277 5.79 11.67 -7.44
CA LEU A 277 5.17 10.98 -6.30
C LEU A 277 6.11 10.03 -5.57
N GLY A 278 7.30 9.74 -6.11
CA GLY A 278 8.15 8.69 -5.56
C GLY A 278 7.54 7.31 -5.84
N TYR A 279 7.56 6.43 -4.85
CA TYR A 279 7.04 5.07 -5.01
C TYR A 279 5.51 5.03 -4.89
N ILE A 280 4.84 4.43 -5.87
CA ILE A 280 3.37 4.41 -5.92
C ILE A 280 2.83 3.28 -5.05
N LEU A 281 1.86 3.62 -4.19
CA LEU A 281 1.16 2.70 -3.28
C LEU A 281 -0.35 2.94 -3.33
N THR A 282 -1.11 2.04 -2.71
CA THR A 282 -2.57 2.04 -2.72
C THR A 282 -3.17 3.30 -2.09
N CYS A 283 -2.70 3.66 -0.89
CA CYS A 283 -3.21 4.81 -0.16
C CYS A 283 -2.33 6.05 -0.43
N PRO A 284 -2.91 7.21 -0.80
CA PRO A 284 -2.14 8.43 -0.99
C PRO A 284 -1.31 8.86 0.22
N SER A 285 -1.63 8.43 1.45
CA SER A 285 -0.81 8.73 2.63
C SER A 285 0.54 8.03 2.67
N ASN A 286 0.75 7.02 1.81
CA ASN A 286 1.93 6.17 1.83
C ASN A 286 2.90 6.45 0.66
N LEU A 287 2.58 7.41 -0.23
CA LEU A 287 3.50 7.91 -1.26
C LEU A 287 4.78 8.48 -0.64
#